data_AF-A0A941J821-F1
#
_entry.id   AF-A0A941J821-F1
#
_cell.length_a   1.000
_cell.length_b   1.000
_cell.length_c   1.000
_cell.angle_alpha   90.00
_cell.angle_beta   90.00
_cell.angle_gamma   90.00
#
_symmetry.space_group_name_H-M   'P 1'
#
loop_
_entity.id
_entity.type
_entity.pdbx_description
1 polymer ?
#
loop_
_entity_poly.entity_id
_entity_poly.type
_entity_poly.pdbx_seq_one_letter_code
_entity_poly.pdbx_strand_id
1 'polypeptide(L)' 'MSWLLTGDMGEEGERELLRTFPQLRADILKVGHHGSKTSSSAPFLEQLHPKAALISVGKR' A
#
# COMPACT_ATOMS: atom_id res chain seq x y z
N MET A 1 -11.48 -12.37 1.21
CA MET A 1 -11.39 -10.90 1.13
C MET A 1 -10.41 -10.42 2.19
N SER A 2 -9.17 -10.12 1.80
CA SER A 2 -8.10 -9.67 2.70
C SER A 2 -7.86 -8.15 2.61
N TRP A 3 -7.43 -7.57 3.73
CA TRP A 3 -7.21 -6.13 3.86
C TRP A 3 -5.77 -5.87 4.30
N LEU A 4 -5.12 -4.88 3.68
CA LEU A 4 -3.82 -4.37 4.12
C LEU A 4 -3.97 -2.90 4.51
N LEU A 5 -3.67 -2.59 5.77
CA LEU A 5 -3.74 -1.25 6.34
C LEU A 5 -2.32 -0.75 6.59
N THR A 6 -1.84 0.15 5.74
CA THR A 6 -0.43 0.57 5.74
C THR A 6 -0.14 1.83 6.56
N GLY A 7 -1.18 2.50 7.08
CA GLY A 7 -1.01 3.73 7.85
C GLY A 7 -0.30 4.83 7.04
N ASP A 8 0.78 5.38 7.59
CA ASP A 8 1.63 6.37 6.94
C ASP A 8 2.91 5.78 6.30
N MET A 9 2.90 4.48 6.01
CA MET A 9 4.05 3.82 5.37
C MET A 9 4.36 4.43 4.00
N GLY A 10 5.62 4.84 3.84
CA GLY A 10 6.21 5.26 2.57
C GLY A 10 7.01 4.14 1.90
N GLU A 11 7.65 4.46 0.78
CA GLU A 11 8.33 3.49 -0.10
C GLU A 11 9.37 2.60 0.60
N GLU A 12 10.09 3.10 1.60
CA GLU A 12 11.10 2.30 2.31
C GLU A 12 10.46 1.14 3.08
N GLY A 13 9.37 1.41 3.79
CA GLY A 13 8.60 0.37 4.47
C GLY A 13 7.94 -0.59 3.50
N GLU A 14 7.50 -0.11 2.33
CA GLU A 14 6.97 -0.98 1.26
C GLU A 14 8.02 -1.99 0.79
N ARG A 15 9.24 -1.52 0.50
CA ARG A 15 10.36 -2.39 0.09
C ARG A 15 10.68 -3.43 1.15
N GLU A 16 10.71 -3.02 2.42
CA GLU A 16 10.94 -3.96 3.52
C GLU A 16 9.81 -4.99 3.65
N LEU A 17 8.55 -4.56 3.51
CA LEU A 17 7.39 -5.45 3.58
C LEU A 17 7.42 -6.50 2.47
N LEU A 18 7.73 -6.10 1.22
CA LEU A 18 7.85 -7.04 0.11
C LEU A 18 9.02 -8.00 0.28
N ARG A 19 10.15 -7.54 0.82
CA ARG A 19 11.30 -8.40 1.12
C ARG A 19 10.96 -9.44 2.19
N THR A 20 10.20 -9.04 3.20
CA THR A 20 9.82 -9.89 4.32
C THR A 20 8.73 -10.88 3.93
N PHE A 21 7.79 -10.45 3.08
CA PHE A 21 6.64 -11.24 2.63
C PHE A 21 6.53 -11.23 1.09
N PRO A 22 7.38 -11.99 0.38
CA PRO A 22 7.43 -11.96 -1.09
C PRO A 22 6.17 -12.49 -1.78
N GLN A 23 5.27 -13.12 -1.04
CA GLN A 23 3.98 -13.62 -1.53
C GLN A 23 2.79 -12.83 -0.97
N LEU A 24 3.03 -11.68 -0.33
CA LEU A 24 1.96 -10.87 0.24
C LEU A 24 1.01 -10.39 -0.87
N ARG A 25 -0.29 -10.54 -0.60
CA ARG A 25 -1.39 -10.10 -1.46
C ARG A 25 -2.49 -9.49 -0.61
N ALA A 26 -3.23 -8.55 -1.17
CA ALA A 26 -4.37 -7.92 -0.51
C ALA A 26 -5.51 -7.74 -1.51
N ASP A 27 -6.75 -8.06 -1.15
CA ASP A 27 -7.90 -7.70 -1.99
C ASP A 27 -8.18 -6.19 -1.91
N ILE A 28 -8.03 -5.62 -0.71
CA ILE A 28 -8.25 -4.20 -0.42
C ILE A 28 -7.00 -3.60 0.21
N LEU A 29 -6.48 -2.52 -0.38
CA LEU A 29 -5.36 -1.75 0.14
C LEU A 29 -5.86 -0.40 0.69
N LYS A 30 -5.63 -0.10 1.96
CA LYS A 30 -5.64 1.30 2.39
C LYS A 30 -4.28 1.89 2.03
N VAL A 31 -4.24 2.88 1.15
CA VAL A 31 -2.97 3.45 0.70
C VAL A 31 -2.24 4.15 1.83
N GLY A 32 -0.92 4.04 1.78
CA GLY A 32 -0.03 4.68 2.73
C GLY A 32 -0.07 6.19 2.61
N HIS A 33 0.28 6.87 3.69
CA HIS A 33 0.67 8.27 3.71
C HIS A 33 -0.29 9.21 2.96
N HIS A 34 -1.59 8.98 3.13
CA HIS A 34 -2.64 9.79 2.50
C HIS A 34 -2.54 9.87 0.96
N GLY A 35 -1.92 8.90 0.29
CA GLY A 35 -1.70 8.93 -1.16
C GLY A 35 -0.63 9.93 -1.61
N SER A 36 0.33 10.26 -0.74
CA SER A 36 1.51 11.04 -1.11
C SER A 36 2.30 10.39 -2.26
N LYS A 37 3.04 11.21 -3.01
CA LYS A 37 3.96 10.77 -4.07
C LYS A 37 5.08 9.85 -3.58
N THR A 38 5.33 9.79 -2.28
CA THR A 38 6.37 8.98 -1.62
C THR A 38 5.81 7.69 -1.00
N SER A 39 4.66 7.22 -1.49
CA SER A 39 3.96 6.02 -1.03
C SER A 39 3.21 5.38 -2.20
N SER A 40 2.76 4.14 -2.01
CA SER A 40 2.06 3.31 -2.99
C SER A 40 2.87 3.15 -4.29
N SER A 41 4.13 2.75 -4.17
CA SER A 41 5.03 2.58 -5.32
C SER A 41 4.51 1.53 -6.31
N ALA A 42 4.88 1.66 -7.60
CA ALA A 42 4.43 0.73 -8.62
C ALA A 42 4.77 -0.75 -8.31
N PRO A 43 6.00 -1.11 -7.88
CA PRO A 43 6.32 -2.50 -7.52
C PRO A 43 5.47 -3.02 -6.36
N PHE A 44 5.13 -2.15 -5.40
CA PHE A 44 4.28 -2.49 -4.27
C PHE A 44 2.85 -2.81 -4.70
N LEU A 45 2.27 -1.97 -5.56
CA LEU A 45 0.93 -2.17 -6.09
C LEU A 45 0.85 -3.40 -7.00
N GLU A 46 1.85 -3.63 -7.85
CA GLU A 46 1.95 -4.79 -8.73
C GLU A 46 2.02 -6.11 -7.95
N GLN A 47 2.87 -6.15 -6.91
CA GLN A 47 3.01 -7.34 -6.06
C GLN A 47 1.74 -7.62 -5.26
N LEU A 48 1.13 -6.60 -4.65
CA LEU A 48 -0.09 -6.79 -3.85
C LEU A 48 -1.30 -7.14 -4.71
N HIS A 49 -1.36 -6.62 -5.93
CA HIS A 49 -2.44 -6.79 -6.90
C HIS A 49 -3.85 -6.55 -6.32
N PRO A 50 -4.09 -5.39 -5.67
CA PRO A 50 -5.38 -5.12 -5.02
C PRO A 50 -6.51 -4.90 -6.03
N LYS A 51 -7.71 -5.34 -5.65
CA LYS A 51 -8.93 -5.10 -6.45
C LYS A 51 -9.48 -3.69 -6.23
N ALA A 52 -9.24 -3.11 -5.06
CA ALA A 52 -9.56 -1.72 -4.77
C ALA A 52 -8.57 -1.11 -3.77
N ALA A 53 -8.45 0.22 -3.84
CA ALA A 53 -7.62 1.00 -2.94
C ALA A 53 -8.42 2.14 -2.28
N LEU A 54 -8.20 2.36 -0.98
CA LEU A 54 -8.86 3.36 -0.15
C LEU A 54 -7.87 4.45 0.25
N ILE A 55 -8.09 5.66 -0.23
CA ILE A 55 -7.29 6.84 0.15
C ILE A 55 -8.06 7.68 1.15
N SER A 56 -7.46 7.94 2.30
CA SER A 56 -8.02 8.83 3.32
C SER A 56 -7.29 10.17 3.27
N VAL A 57 -7.92 11.19 2.70
CA VAL A 57 -7.35 12.55 2.58
C VAL A 57 -8.34 13.58 3.10
N GLY A 58 -7.80 14.68 3.64
CA GLY A 58 -8.61 15.84 4.02
C GLY A 58 -9.00 16.70 2.81
N LYS A 59 -10.08 17.48 2.95
CA LYS A 59 -10.39 18.56 2.01
C LYS A 59 -9.47 19.77 2.27
N ARG A 60 -9.12 20.48 1.20
CA ARG A 60 -8.57 21.85 1.28
C ARG A 60 -9.70 22.86 1.38
#